data_AF-A0A343W0Q0-F1
#
_entry.id   AF-A0A343W0Q0-F1
#
_cell.length_a   1.000
_cell.length_b   1.000
_cell.length_c   1.000
_cell.angle_alpha   90.00
_cell.angle_beta   90.00
_cell.angle_gamma   90.00
#
_symmetry.space_group_name_H-M   'P 1'
#
loop_
_entity.id
_entity.type
_entity.pdbx_description
1 polymer ?
#
loop_
_entity_poly.entity_id
_entity_poly.type
_entity_poly.pdbx_seq_one_letter_code
_entity_poly.pdbx_strand_id
1 'polypeptide(L)'
;RAPQPPVYLFVIDVTINAVNSGLLDIICNTIKKLLPKNADINNNNKSFDSRTLIGIITFDSTVHFYNLNTNLKQTQMMVVSDLTEMFLPIPEDILVNIQESQNSIDILLDNLPTMWRNNKTIDSCAGSAIKAATLVLKKIGGKMILFLSSIPNIGDLTVNANRETKNTVKSKYKNIYGSNNTQDSSIMDAKLKEVELLNPLNNSYIELAQNITQFQIAVDLFACPMQPIGLDLATIYPLVKNSGGSLYYYPQFNIQQYSDKLREQLLFTLTTETAWESVMRIRIS
;
A
#
# COMPACT_ATOMS: atom_id res chain seq x y z
N ARG A 1 -8.33 -23.80 -12.95
CA ARG A 1 -9.41 -22.81 -12.72
C ARG A 1 -9.47 -21.92 -13.94
N ALA A 2 -10.64 -21.36 -14.28
CA ALA A 2 -10.71 -20.30 -15.30
C ALA A 2 -9.86 -19.08 -14.87
N PRO A 3 -9.27 -18.32 -15.80
CA PRO A 3 -8.45 -17.16 -15.46
C PRO A 3 -9.26 -16.15 -14.66
N GLN A 4 -8.71 -15.73 -13.52
CA GLN A 4 -9.37 -14.77 -12.64
C GLN A 4 -9.45 -13.38 -13.28
N PRO A 5 -10.49 -12.59 -12.96
CA PRO A 5 -10.54 -11.21 -13.38
C PRO A 5 -9.39 -10.40 -12.75
N PRO A 6 -8.90 -9.34 -13.41
CA PRO A 6 -8.03 -8.37 -12.76
C PRO A 6 -8.74 -7.73 -11.57
N VAL A 7 -8.04 -7.60 -10.44
CA VAL A 7 -8.57 -6.97 -9.23
C VAL A 7 -7.61 -5.89 -8.76
N TYR A 8 -8.14 -4.70 -8.49
CA TYR A 8 -7.40 -3.57 -7.92
C TYR A 8 -8.03 -3.15 -6.60
N LEU A 9 -7.32 -3.33 -5.49
CA LEU A 9 -7.76 -2.91 -4.17
C LEU A 9 -6.90 -1.74 -3.71
N PHE A 10 -7.50 -0.56 -3.62
CA PHE A 10 -6.84 0.64 -3.11
C PHE A 10 -6.92 0.65 -1.58
N VAL A 11 -5.77 0.71 -0.93
CA VAL A 11 -5.64 0.79 0.54
C VAL A 11 -5.02 2.14 0.85
N ILE A 12 -5.85 3.08 1.32
CA ILE A 12 -5.53 4.50 1.35
C ILE A 12 -5.38 5.00 2.80
N ASP A 13 -4.22 5.55 3.11
CA ASP A 13 -3.97 6.28 4.36
C ASP A 13 -4.85 7.54 4.44
N VAL A 14 -5.61 7.67 5.54
CA VAL A 14 -6.43 8.84 5.87
C VAL A 14 -6.03 9.47 7.21
N THR A 15 -4.83 9.16 7.72
CA THR A 15 -4.24 9.85 8.88
C THR A 15 -4.08 11.35 8.61
N ILE A 16 -3.85 12.11 9.67
CA ILE A 16 -3.65 13.56 9.60
C ILE A 16 -2.56 13.98 8.60
N ASN A 17 -1.51 13.16 8.42
CA ASN A 17 -0.44 13.45 7.46
C ASN A 17 -0.92 13.31 6.01
N ALA A 18 -1.71 12.27 5.70
CA ALA A 18 -2.26 12.07 4.36
C ALA A 18 -3.27 13.18 3.99
N VAL A 19 -4.08 13.60 4.96
CA VAL A 19 -5.09 14.65 4.76
C VAL A 19 -4.41 16.02 4.62
N ASN A 20 -3.57 16.42 5.57
CA ASN A 20 -2.96 17.76 5.57
C ASN A 20 -1.99 18.00 4.41
N SER A 21 -1.33 16.94 3.92
CA SER A 21 -0.44 17.05 2.76
C SER A 21 -1.19 17.18 1.42
N GLY A 22 -2.51 17.01 1.42
CA GLY A 22 -3.33 16.95 0.21
C GLY A 22 -3.15 15.65 -0.59
N LEU A 23 -2.48 14.64 -0.03
CA LEU A 23 -2.25 13.36 -0.68
C LEU A 23 -3.58 12.65 -1.00
N LEU A 24 -4.51 12.63 -0.03
CA LEU A 24 -5.83 12.01 -0.19
C LEU A 24 -6.60 12.63 -1.37
N ASP A 25 -6.64 13.96 -1.48
CA ASP A 25 -7.28 14.68 -2.57
C ASP A 25 -6.69 14.29 -3.93
N ILE A 26 -5.36 14.21 -4.06
CA ILE A 26 -4.74 13.83 -5.33
C ILE A 26 -5.08 12.38 -5.66
N ILE A 27 -4.98 11.46 -4.71
CA ILE A 27 -5.27 10.04 -4.94
C ILE A 27 -6.69 9.88 -5.44
N CYS A 28 -7.69 10.43 -4.73
CA CYS A 28 -9.09 10.28 -5.09
C CYS A 28 -9.39 10.89 -6.47
N ASN A 29 -8.90 12.11 -6.74
CA ASN A 29 -9.06 12.76 -8.04
C ASN A 29 -8.37 11.99 -9.18
N THR A 30 -7.21 11.40 -8.90
CA THR A 30 -6.44 10.66 -9.92
C THR A 30 -7.11 9.34 -10.22
N ILE A 31 -7.48 8.54 -9.21
CA ILE A 31 -8.22 7.29 -9.40
C ILE A 31 -9.47 7.58 -10.23
N LYS A 32 -10.32 8.53 -9.81
CA LYS A 32 -11.55 8.90 -10.51
C LYS A 32 -11.33 9.25 -11.99
N LYS A 33 -10.24 9.94 -12.32
CA LYS A 33 -9.90 10.29 -13.71
C LYS A 33 -9.43 9.10 -14.54
N LEU A 34 -8.80 8.11 -13.89
CA LEU A 34 -8.18 6.95 -14.54
C LEU A 34 -9.15 5.77 -14.70
N LEU A 35 -10.19 5.67 -13.88
CA LEU A 35 -11.21 4.62 -14.05
C LEU A 35 -11.95 4.80 -15.39
N PRO A 36 -12.29 3.70 -16.07
CA PRO A 36 -12.97 3.75 -17.36
C PRO A 36 -14.35 4.37 -17.16
N LYS A 37 -14.70 5.34 -18.01
CA LYS A 37 -16.04 5.91 -18.02
C LYS A 37 -16.93 5.10 -18.96
N ASN A 38 -18.19 4.92 -18.57
CA ASN A 38 -19.19 4.23 -19.37
C ASN A 38 -19.37 4.84 -20.79
N ALA A 39 -19.03 6.13 -20.96
CA ALA A 39 -19.04 6.80 -22.27
C ALA A 39 -17.88 6.39 -23.20
N ASP A 40 -16.76 5.88 -22.66
CA ASP A 40 -15.55 5.55 -23.41
C ASP A 40 -15.59 4.12 -23.98
N ILE A 41 -16.65 3.34 -23.72
CA ILE A 41 -16.83 1.95 -24.19
C ILE A 41 -16.80 1.84 -25.73
N ASN A 42 -17.16 2.92 -26.44
CA ASN A 42 -17.17 2.97 -27.90
C ASN A 42 -15.79 3.27 -28.53
N ASN A 43 -14.80 3.67 -27.72
CA ASN A 43 -13.43 3.85 -28.18
C ASN A 43 -12.63 2.60 -27.81
N ASN A 44 -12.02 1.94 -28.79
CA ASN A 44 -11.26 0.69 -28.67
C ASN A 44 -10.03 0.72 -27.72
N ASN A 45 -9.85 1.77 -26.92
CA ASN A 45 -8.81 1.91 -25.89
C ASN A 45 -9.30 1.36 -24.54
N LYS A 46 -9.52 0.04 -24.44
CA LYS A 46 -9.86 -0.57 -23.14
C LYS A 46 -8.59 -0.84 -22.34
N SER A 47 -8.17 0.13 -21.52
CA SER A 47 -7.13 -0.08 -20.49
C SER A 47 -7.57 -1.07 -19.40
N PHE A 48 -8.86 -1.42 -19.34
CA PHE A 48 -9.43 -2.34 -18.34
C PHE A 48 -10.29 -3.44 -18.99
N ASP A 49 -10.16 -4.68 -18.51
CA ASP A 49 -11.04 -5.81 -18.82
C ASP A 49 -12.45 -5.53 -18.27
N SER A 50 -13.51 -5.93 -18.97
CA SER A 50 -14.91 -5.73 -18.53
C SER A 50 -15.24 -6.47 -17.23
N ARG A 51 -14.44 -7.46 -16.83
CA ARG A 51 -14.57 -8.21 -15.58
C ARG A 51 -13.75 -7.60 -14.45
N THR A 52 -13.02 -6.51 -14.69
CA THR A 52 -12.14 -5.88 -13.69
C THR A 52 -12.93 -5.53 -12.44
N LEU A 53 -12.44 -5.99 -11.29
CA LEU A 53 -12.98 -5.66 -9.99
C LEU A 53 -12.15 -4.59 -9.30
N ILE A 54 -12.83 -3.74 -8.54
CA ILE A 54 -12.22 -2.67 -7.76
C ILE A 54 -12.78 -2.66 -6.35
N GLY A 55 -11.92 -2.34 -5.38
CA GLY A 55 -12.32 -2.04 -4.01
C GLY A 55 -11.52 -0.90 -3.43
N ILE A 56 -12.06 -0.26 -2.40
CA ILE A 56 -11.41 0.82 -1.66
C ILE A 56 -11.49 0.48 -0.17
N ILE A 57 -10.37 0.57 0.52
CA ILE A 57 -10.23 0.52 1.98
C ILE A 57 -9.48 1.78 2.38
N THR A 58 -9.90 2.43 3.45
CA THR A 58 -9.12 3.50 4.08
C THR A 58 -8.67 3.10 5.47
N PHE A 59 -7.59 3.68 5.97
CA PHE A 59 -7.12 3.40 7.33
C PHE A 59 -6.50 4.62 8.00
N ASP A 60 -6.66 4.69 9.32
CA ASP A 60 -5.91 5.55 10.23
C ASP A 60 -5.55 4.74 11.49
N SER A 61 -6.09 5.08 12.66
CA SER A 61 -6.11 4.21 13.83
C SER A 61 -7.05 3.00 13.69
N THR A 62 -7.99 3.04 12.75
CA THR A 62 -8.93 1.95 12.46
C THR A 62 -8.97 1.63 10.97
N VAL A 63 -9.51 0.47 10.60
CA VAL A 63 -9.68 0.06 9.19
C VAL A 63 -11.12 0.31 8.75
N HIS A 64 -11.31 0.90 7.56
CA HIS A 64 -12.62 1.29 7.05
C HIS A 64 -12.90 0.58 5.72
N PHE A 65 -13.99 -0.17 5.68
CA PHE A 65 -14.50 -0.83 4.48
C PHE A 65 -15.67 -0.04 3.91
N TYR A 66 -15.79 -0.03 2.59
CA TYR A 66 -16.89 0.65 1.91
C TYR A 66 -17.71 -0.37 1.13
N ASN A 67 -19.02 -0.42 1.38
CA ASN A 67 -19.96 -1.20 0.60
C ASN A 67 -20.34 -0.41 -0.66
N LEU A 68 -19.92 -0.94 -1.81
CA LEU A 68 -20.09 -0.29 -3.12
C LEU A 68 -21.27 -0.86 -3.93
N ASN A 69 -22.16 -1.63 -3.29
CA ASN A 69 -23.34 -2.20 -3.94
C ASN A 69 -24.20 -1.10 -4.61
N THR A 70 -24.50 -1.29 -5.90
CA THR A 70 -25.24 -0.34 -6.74
C THR A 70 -26.71 -0.16 -6.35
N ASN A 71 -27.26 -1.10 -5.58
CA ASN A 71 -28.64 -1.02 -5.08
C ASN A 71 -28.77 -0.09 -3.86
N LEU A 72 -27.65 0.36 -3.27
CA LEU A 72 -27.66 1.29 -2.16
C LEU A 72 -27.83 2.73 -2.65
N LYS A 73 -28.69 3.49 -1.97
CA LYS A 73 -28.87 4.93 -2.24
C LYS A 73 -27.62 5.75 -1.91
N GLN A 74 -26.81 5.25 -0.97
CA GLN A 74 -25.57 5.87 -0.51
C GLN A 74 -24.59 4.79 -0.07
N THR A 75 -23.31 5.01 -0.34
CA THR A 75 -22.20 4.15 0.11
C THR A 75 -22.19 4.04 1.64
N GLN A 76 -22.10 2.80 2.16
CA GLN A 76 -22.00 2.55 3.59
C GLN A 76 -20.54 2.32 3.97
N MET A 77 -20.08 3.00 5.03
CA MET A 77 -18.77 2.74 5.64
C MET A 77 -18.93 1.84 6.86
N MET A 78 -18.10 0.80 6.96
CA MET A 78 -17.99 -0.07 8.13
C MET A 78 -16.61 0.08 8.74
N VAL A 79 -16.57 0.35 10.05
CA VAL A 79 -15.34 0.59 10.79
C VAL A 79 -14.98 -0.66 11.60
N VAL A 80 -13.76 -1.14 11.40
CA VAL A 80 -13.17 -2.22 12.22
C VAL A 80 -12.09 -1.62 13.08
N SER A 81 -12.35 -1.54 14.38
CA SER A 81 -11.43 -0.98 15.38
C SER A 81 -10.62 -2.04 16.12
N ASP A 82 -11.03 -3.31 16.05
CA ASP A 82 -10.21 -4.41 16.56
C ASP A 82 -9.08 -4.71 15.56
N LEU A 83 -7.87 -4.32 15.95
CA LEU A 83 -6.67 -4.47 15.12
C LEU A 83 -5.95 -5.80 15.35
N THR A 84 -6.38 -6.59 16.34
CA THR A 84 -5.71 -7.84 16.75
C THR A 84 -6.15 -9.02 15.89
N GLU A 85 -7.44 -9.10 15.57
CA GLU A 85 -8.01 -10.12 14.69
C GLU A 85 -8.83 -9.46 13.58
N MET A 86 -8.18 -9.18 12.45
CA MET A 86 -8.87 -8.61 11.30
C MET A 86 -9.89 -9.59 10.72
N PHE A 87 -11.10 -9.10 10.46
CA PHE A 87 -12.17 -9.83 9.77
C PHE A 87 -12.80 -8.97 8.68
N LEU A 88 -13.58 -9.60 7.79
CA LEU A 88 -14.39 -8.89 6.79
C LEU A 88 -15.77 -8.59 7.38
N PRO A 89 -16.17 -7.31 7.52
CA PRO A 89 -17.46 -6.97 8.11
C PRO A 89 -18.65 -7.35 7.22
N ILE A 90 -18.42 -7.51 5.91
CA ILE A 90 -19.37 -8.05 4.94
C ILE A 90 -18.69 -9.11 4.06
N PRO A 91 -19.42 -10.17 3.65
CA PRO A 91 -18.85 -11.25 2.86
C PRO A 91 -18.69 -10.93 1.37
N GLU A 92 -19.48 -9.98 0.85
CA GLU A 92 -19.59 -9.59 -0.57
C GLU A 92 -19.62 -8.05 -0.69
N ASP A 93 -19.62 -7.52 -1.92
CA ASP A 93 -19.74 -6.07 -2.23
C ASP A 93 -18.62 -5.12 -1.75
N ILE A 94 -17.50 -5.66 -1.24
CA ILE A 94 -16.24 -4.88 -1.05
C ILE A 94 -15.50 -4.74 -2.38
N LEU A 95 -15.48 -5.82 -3.17
CA LEU A 95 -14.96 -5.83 -4.54
C LEU A 95 -16.15 -5.82 -5.49
N VAL A 96 -16.24 -4.79 -6.31
CA VAL A 96 -17.35 -4.60 -7.27
C VAL A 96 -16.82 -4.46 -8.69
N ASN A 97 -17.67 -4.74 -9.67
CA ASN A 97 -17.32 -4.49 -11.06
C ASN A 97 -17.18 -2.98 -11.31
N ILE A 98 -16.07 -2.58 -11.93
CA ILE A 98 -15.73 -1.18 -12.18
C ILE A 98 -16.74 -0.44 -13.06
N GLN A 99 -17.33 -1.13 -14.05
CA GLN A 99 -18.26 -0.54 -15.02
C GLN A 99 -19.66 -0.42 -14.41
N GLU A 100 -20.11 -1.49 -13.75
CA GLU A 100 -21.43 -1.55 -13.11
C GLU A 100 -21.55 -0.56 -11.96
N SER A 101 -20.47 -0.39 -11.17
CA SER A 101 -20.46 0.42 -9.95
C SER A 101 -19.81 1.79 -10.12
N GLN A 102 -19.61 2.26 -11.37
CA GLN A 102 -18.89 3.50 -11.66
C GLN A 102 -19.43 4.70 -10.86
N ASN A 103 -20.76 4.89 -10.82
CA ASN A 103 -21.38 6.01 -10.10
C ASN A 103 -21.10 5.94 -8.59
N SER A 104 -21.23 4.77 -7.98
CA SER A 104 -20.98 4.58 -6.53
C SER A 104 -19.52 4.86 -6.17
N ILE A 105 -18.60 4.44 -7.04
CA ILE A 105 -17.16 4.68 -6.88
C ILE A 105 -16.85 6.17 -7.01
N ASP A 106 -17.38 6.83 -8.04
CA ASP A 106 -17.17 8.27 -8.27
C ASP A 106 -17.66 9.12 -7.09
N ILE A 107 -18.86 8.80 -6.57
CA ILE A 107 -19.44 9.46 -5.40
C ILE A 107 -18.57 9.23 -4.16
N LEU A 108 -18.08 8.00 -3.94
CA LEU A 108 -17.19 7.73 -2.81
C LEU A 108 -15.89 8.54 -2.92
N LEU A 109 -15.25 8.53 -4.10
CA LEU A 109 -13.99 9.25 -4.33
C LEU A 109 -14.15 10.76 -4.16
N ASP A 110 -15.29 11.35 -4.56
CA ASP A 110 -15.57 12.77 -4.32
C ASP A 110 -15.74 13.08 -2.83
N ASN A 111 -16.37 12.17 -2.08
CA ASN A 111 -16.70 12.39 -0.68
C ASN A 111 -15.52 12.12 0.28
N LEU A 112 -14.62 11.19 -0.05
CA LEU A 112 -13.51 10.79 0.84
C LEU A 112 -12.68 11.98 1.37
N PRO A 113 -12.19 12.92 0.55
CA PRO A 113 -11.42 14.06 1.07
C PRO A 113 -12.25 14.93 2.03
N THR A 114 -13.53 15.14 1.75
CA THR A 114 -14.42 15.93 2.63
C THR A 114 -14.71 15.22 3.95
N MET A 115 -14.88 13.90 3.90
CA MET A 115 -15.16 13.05 5.06
C MET A 115 -14.00 13.07 6.06
N TRP A 116 -12.77 13.00 5.55
CA TRP A 116 -11.55 12.92 6.37
C TRP A 116 -10.88 14.27 6.61
N ARG A 117 -11.40 15.38 6.07
CA ARG A 117 -10.81 16.73 6.13
C ARG A 117 -10.38 17.18 7.52
N ASN A 118 -11.17 16.82 8.55
CA ASN A 118 -10.93 17.22 9.93
C ASN A 118 -10.31 16.10 10.78
N ASN A 119 -9.82 15.01 10.16
CA ASN A 119 -9.21 13.92 10.87
C ASN A 119 -7.90 14.37 11.53
N LYS A 120 -7.76 14.07 12.83
CA LYS A 120 -6.58 14.43 13.63
C LYS A 120 -5.80 13.21 14.08
N THR A 121 -6.19 12.02 13.64
CA THR A 121 -5.54 10.77 14.00
C THR A 121 -4.13 10.72 13.43
N ILE A 122 -3.15 10.62 14.33
CA ILE A 122 -1.72 10.47 13.99
C ILE A 122 -1.38 8.99 13.80
N ASP A 123 -2.06 8.12 14.55
CA ASP A 123 -1.79 6.69 14.54
C ASP A 123 -2.19 6.03 13.22
N SER A 124 -1.37 5.06 12.82
CA SER A 124 -1.49 4.31 11.58
C SER A 124 -1.46 2.82 11.87
N CYS A 125 -2.59 2.15 11.60
CA CYS A 125 -2.78 0.71 11.65
C CYS A 125 -2.51 0.02 10.31
N ALA A 126 -1.63 0.60 9.46
CA ALA A 126 -1.41 0.14 8.09
C ALA A 126 -1.13 -1.37 7.98
N GLY A 127 -0.43 -1.97 8.95
CA GLY A 127 -0.19 -3.41 8.94
C GLY A 127 -1.47 -4.25 9.11
N SER A 128 -2.36 -3.84 10.03
CA SER A 128 -3.69 -4.43 10.15
C SER A 128 -4.52 -4.18 8.88
N ALA A 129 -4.42 -2.99 8.26
CA ALA A 129 -5.08 -2.71 6.98
C ALA A 129 -4.58 -3.61 5.84
N ILE A 130 -3.28 -3.93 5.77
CA ILE A 130 -2.71 -4.88 4.80
C ILE A 130 -3.25 -6.29 5.04
N LYS A 131 -3.36 -6.74 6.31
CA LYS A 131 -4.01 -8.02 6.63
C LYS A 131 -5.48 -8.04 6.23
N ALA A 132 -6.21 -6.95 6.49
CA ALA A 132 -7.60 -6.79 6.09
C ALA A 132 -7.78 -6.89 4.57
N ALA A 133 -6.94 -6.17 3.82
CA ALA A 133 -6.92 -6.19 2.37
C ALA A 133 -6.53 -7.57 1.81
N THR A 134 -5.64 -8.28 2.50
CA THR A 134 -5.30 -9.68 2.18
C THR A 134 -6.53 -10.59 2.28
N LEU A 135 -7.37 -10.43 3.31
CA LEU A 135 -8.61 -11.20 3.45
C LEU A 135 -9.59 -10.95 2.30
N VAL A 136 -9.70 -9.69 1.84
CA VAL A 136 -10.54 -9.31 0.69
C VAL A 136 -10.05 -9.99 -0.58
N LEU A 137 -8.75 -9.96 -0.84
CA LEU A 137 -8.17 -10.48 -2.08
C LEU A 137 -7.99 -12.00 -2.08
N LYS A 138 -7.94 -12.65 -0.91
CA LYS A 138 -7.57 -14.07 -0.73
C LYS A 138 -8.26 -15.07 -1.68
N LYS A 139 -9.51 -14.81 -2.06
CA LYS A 139 -10.32 -15.71 -2.91
C LYS A 139 -9.98 -15.62 -4.41
N ILE A 140 -9.55 -14.44 -4.86
CA ILE A 140 -9.40 -14.10 -6.30
C ILE A 140 -7.93 -13.82 -6.66
N GLY A 141 -7.15 -13.25 -5.74
CA GLY A 141 -5.87 -12.61 -6.03
C GLY A 141 -6.06 -11.17 -6.51
N GLY A 142 -4.97 -10.52 -6.92
CA GLY A 142 -5.01 -9.17 -7.47
C GLY A 142 -3.89 -8.24 -7.00
N LYS A 143 -4.00 -6.96 -7.31
CA LYS A 143 -3.11 -5.90 -6.81
C LYS A 143 -3.72 -5.25 -5.59
N MET A 144 -2.93 -5.15 -4.55
CA MET A 144 -3.09 -4.17 -3.49
C MET A 144 -2.27 -2.93 -3.85
N ILE A 145 -2.91 -1.78 -3.95
CA ILE A 145 -2.25 -0.49 -4.15
C ILE A 145 -2.31 0.27 -2.84
N LEU A 146 -1.20 0.25 -2.11
CA LEU A 146 -1.07 0.84 -0.79
C LEU A 146 -0.51 2.25 -0.88
N PHE A 147 -1.24 3.23 -0.34
CA PHE A 147 -0.74 4.58 -0.13
C PHE A 147 -0.44 4.77 1.35
N LEU A 148 0.79 5.18 1.67
CA LEU A 148 1.26 5.28 3.05
C LEU A 148 1.99 6.61 3.25
N SER A 149 1.50 7.43 4.19
CA SER A 149 2.09 8.72 4.57
C SER A 149 2.61 8.75 6.01
N SER A 150 2.02 7.92 6.86
CA SER A 150 2.37 7.79 8.28
C SER A 150 2.99 6.44 8.58
N ILE A 151 3.90 6.43 9.55
CA ILE A 151 4.61 5.23 9.99
C ILE A 151 3.62 4.27 10.65
N PRO A 152 3.54 2.99 10.22
CA PRO A 152 2.74 1.98 10.91
C PRO A 152 3.19 1.85 12.38
N ASN A 153 2.36 2.31 13.32
CA ASN A 153 2.76 2.46 14.73
C ASN A 153 1.82 1.75 15.72
N ILE A 154 0.63 1.33 15.29
CA ILE A 154 -0.30 0.54 16.08
C ILE A 154 -0.78 -0.69 15.31
N GLY A 155 -1.40 -1.64 16.03
CA GLY A 155 -1.92 -2.87 15.44
C GLY A 155 -0.80 -3.84 15.04
N ASP A 156 -1.04 -4.58 13.97
CA ASP A 156 -0.08 -5.54 13.43
C ASP A 156 1.02 -4.88 12.61
N LEU A 157 2.17 -5.55 12.50
CA LEU A 157 3.29 -5.17 11.61
C LEU A 157 3.81 -3.73 11.84
N THR A 158 3.79 -3.24 13.08
CA THR A 158 4.36 -1.93 13.41
C THR A 158 5.84 -1.85 13.05
N VAL A 159 6.29 -0.67 12.62
CA VAL A 159 7.69 -0.40 12.28
C VAL A 159 8.25 0.72 13.16
N ASN A 160 9.57 0.78 13.27
CA ASN A 160 10.22 1.75 14.15
C ASN A 160 10.84 2.89 13.34
N ALA A 161 10.28 4.09 13.50
CA ALA A 161 10.73 5.34 12.91
C ALA A 161 12.18 5.75 13.25
N ASN A 162 12.70 5.28 14.37
CA ASN A 162 13.92 5.77 15.02
C ASN A 162 15.07 4.74 14.94
N ARG A 163 15.18 3.99 13.84
CA ARG A 163 16.27 3.01 13.66
C ARG A 163 17.66 3.65 13.61
N GLU A 164 17.77 4.87 13.08
CA GLU A 164 19.05 5.57 12.96
C GLU A 164 19.61 6.03 14.32
N THR A 165 18.73 6.42 15.24
CA THR A 165 19.08 7.01 16.54
C THR A 165 19.31 5.98 17.64
N LYS A 166 18.68 4.80 17.55
CA LYS A 166 18.82 3.75 18.54
C LYS A 166 19.98 2.79 18.20
N ASN A 167 21.10 2.94 18.91
CA ASN A 167 22.26 2.01 18.94
C ASN A 167 21.94 0.59 19.51
N THR A 168 20.72 0.07 19.35
CA THR A 168 20.23 -1.11 20.08
C THR A 168 20.49 -2.46 19.41
N VAL A 169 21.04 -2.52 18.21
CA VAL A 169 21.50 -3.81 17.70
C VAL A 169 22.95 -3.95 18.14
N LYS A 170 23.23 -4.94 19.00
CA LYS A 170 24.57 -5.52 19.14
C LYS A 170 24.96 -5.94 17.72
N SER A 171 25.61 -5.04 17.00
CA SER A 171 25.94 -5.21 15.59
C SER A 171 26.60 -6.57 15.42
N LYS A 172 25.97 -7.44 14.62
CA LYS A 172 26.49 -8.78 14.35
C LYS A 172 27.91 -8.71 13.78
N TYR A 173 28.23 -7.58 13.14
CA TYR A 173 29.52 -7.29 12.52
C TYR A 173 30.55 -6.69 13.49
N LYS A 174 30.13 -6.05 14.59
CA LYS A 174 31.05 -5.55 15.64
C LYS A 174 31.88 -6.67 16.29
N ASN A 175 31.36 -7.91 16.27
CA ASN A 175 32.07 -9.08 16.82
C ASN A 175 33.08 -9.73 15.83
N ILE A 176 33.09 -9.35 14.54
CA ILE A 176 33.94 -10.01 13.53
C ILE A 176 35.21 -9.20 13.22
N TYR A 177 35.14 -7.86 13.28
CA TYR A 177 36.26 -6.97 12.93
C TYR A 177 36.81 -6.15 14.12
N GLY A 178 36.47 -6.52 15.35
CA GLY A 178 37.02 -5.90 16.57
C GLY A 178 38.51 -6.18 16.76
N SER A 179 39.36 -5.54 15.96
CA SER A 179 40.80 -5.43 16.18
C SER A 179 41.06 -4.20 17.05
N ASN A 180 41.94 -4.34 18.05
CA ASN A 180 42.22 -3.37 19.13
C ASN A 180 42.92 -2.07 18.69
N ASN A 181 42.74 -1.59 17.45
CA ASN A 181 43.40 -0.37 16.96
C ASN A 181 42.40 0.78 16.76
N THR A 182 42.63 1.86 17.49
CA THR A 182 41.66 2.90 17.86
C THR A 182 41.60 4.12 16.92
N GLN A 183 42.10 4.04 15.67
CA GLN A 183 42.13 5.22 14.78
C GLN A 183 41.44 5.05 13.41
N ASP A 184 41.38 3.84 12.84
CA ASP A 184 40.66 3.57 11.56
C ASP A 184 39.28 2.87 11.74
N SER A 185 38.93 2.51 12.98
CA SER A 185 37.71 1.77 13.30
C SER A 185 36.42 2.60 13.18
N SER A 186 36.48 3.92 13.31
CA SER A 186 35.29 4.78 13.26
C SER A 186 34.62 4.83 11.89
N ILE A 187 35.40 4.75 10.80
CA ILE A 187 34.90 4.83 9.42
C ILE A 187 34.33 3.48 8.97
N MET A 188 34.97 2.36 9.34
CA MET A 188 34.42 1.02 9.06
C MET A 188 33.14 0.76 9.86
N ASP A 189 33.06 1.21 11.11
CA ASP A 189 31.85 1.11 11.94
C ASP A 189 30.67 1.88 11.32
N ALA A 190 30.91 3.05 10.72
CA ALA A 190 29.87 3.83 10.04
C ALA A 190 29.32 3.10 8.79
N LYS A 191 30.20 2.53 7.97
CA LYS A 191 29.80 1.79 6.76
C LYS A 191 29.05 0.49 7.10
N LEU A 192 29.48 -0.24 8.13
CA LEU A 192 28.79 -1.43 8.61
C LEU A 192 27.40 -1.07 9.17
N LYS A 193 27.29 0.05 9.90
CA LYS A 193 26.02 0.57 10.40
C LYS A 193 25.06 0.98 9.28
N GLU A 194 25.57 1.59 8.21
CA GLU A 194 24.77 1.93 7.02
C GLU A 194 24.17 0.66 6.38
N VAL A 195 24.99 -0.38 6.18
CA VAL A 195 24.52 -1.67 5.63
C VAL A 195 23.49 -2.32 6.56
N GLU A 196 23.64 -2.23 7.88
CA GLU A 196 22.64 -2.73 8.83
C GLU A 196 21.29 -2.00 8.71
N LEU A 197 21.28 -0.69 8.47
CA LEU A 197 20.05 0.09 8.30
C LEU A 197 19.29 -0.26 7.01
N LEU A 198 19.97 -0.80 6.00
CA LEU A 198 19.35 -1.29 4.77
C LEU A 198 18.67 -2.65 4.95
N ASN A 199 18.92 -3.37 6.05
CA ASN A 199 18.26 -4.63 6.34
C ASN A 199 16.91 -4.41 7.03
N PRO A 200 15.92 -5.28 6.78
CA PRO A 200 14.67 -5.24 7.52
C PRO A 200 14.92 -5.51 9.01
N LEU A 201 14.17 -4.84 9.90
CA LEU A 201 14.35 -4.97 11.34
C LEU A 201 13.96 -6.36 11.85
N ASN A 202 12.94 -6.92 11.23
CA ASN A 202 12.40 -8.25 11.51
C ASN A 202 11.89 -8.89 10.21
N ASN A 203 11.50 -10.15 10.29
CA ASN A 203 11.04 -10.91 9.12
C ASN A 203 9.53 -10.81 8.88
N SER A 204 8.77 -10.04 9.66
CA SER A 204 7.31 -10.09 9.64
C SER A 204 6.71 -9.71 8.28
N TYR A 205 7.28 -8.71 7.60
CA TYR A 205 6.88 -8.35 6.22
C TYR A 205 7.35 -9.36 5.17
N ILE A 206 8.46 -10.08 5.41
CA ILE A 206 8.92 -11.16 4.53
C ILE A 206 7.96 -12.35 4.62
N GLU A 207 7.59 -12.75 5.83
CA GLU A 207 6.64 -13.83 6.10
C GLU A 207 5.25 -13.49 5.53
N LEU A 208 4.81 -12.24 5.69
CA LEU A 208 3.58 -11.77 5.06
C LEU A 208 3.66 -11.88 3.53
N ALA A 209 4.77 -11.47 2.91
CA ALA A 209 4.94 -11.57 1.46
C ALA A 209 4.81 -13.02 0.96
N GLN A 210 5.43 -13.97 1.68
CA GLN A 210 5.33 -15.41 1.39
C GLN A 210 3.91 -15.95 1.55
N ASN A 211 3.12 -15.37 2.46
CA ASN A 211 1.73 -15.74 2.67
C ASN A 211 0.84 -15.20 1.52
N ILE A 212 0.91 -13.91 1.21
CA ILE A 212 0.04 -13.28 0.22
C ILE A 212 0.31 -13.78 -1.21
N THR A 213 1.54 -14.16 -1.52
CA THR A 213 1.92 -14.71 -2.84
C THR A 213 1.28 -16.07 -3.11
N GLN A 214 0.97 -16.86 -2.08
CA GLN A 214 0.21 -18.10 -2.24
C GLN A 214 -1.21 -17.84 -2.77
N PHE A 215 -1.74 -16.64 -2.48
CA PHE A 215 -3.04 -16.17 -2.94
C PHE A 215 -2.96 -15.29 -4.18
N GLN A 216 -1.81 -15.24 -4.87
CA GLN A 216 -1.64 -14.46 -6.11
C GLN A 216 -1.89 -12.95 -5.91
N ILE A 217 -1.48 -12.44 -4.75
CA ILE A 217 -1.59 -11.02 -4.40
C ILE A 217 -0.23 -10.34 -4.58
N ALA A 218 -0.22 -9.25 -5.34
CA ALA A 218 0.90 -8.34 -5.49
C ALA A 218 0.64 -7.03 -4.74
N VAL A 219 1.68 -6.39 -4.19
CA VAL A 219 1.55 -5.13 -3.44
C VAL A 219 2.40 -4.03 -4.09
N ASP A 220 1.75 -3.01 -4.62
CA ASP A 220 2.39 -1.75 -5.01
C ASP A 220 2.31 -0.75 -3.85
N LEU A 221 3.41 -0.07 -3.55
CA LEU A 221 3.51 0.88 -2.43
C LEU A 221 3.84 2.29 -2.93
N PHE A 222 2.94 3.23 -2.68
CA PHE A 222 3.15 4.66 -2.81
C PHE A 222 3.48 5.24 -1.43
N ALA A 223 4.77 5.41 -1.18
CA ALA A 223 5.34 5.88 0.08
C ALA A 223 5.55 7.41 0.04
N CYS A 224 4.72 8.14 0.77
CA CYS A 224 4.64 9.61 0.78
C CYS A 224 4.83 10.18 2.20
N PRO A 225 5.96 9.95 2.89
CA PRO A 225 6.17 10.53 4.22
C PRO A 225 6.15 12.06 4.16
N MET A 226 5.39 12.68 5.07
CA MET A 226 5.38 14.14 5.20
C MET A 226 6.59 14.65 6.01
N GLN A 227 7.11 13.83 6.93
CA GLN A 227 8.21 14.20 7.81
C GLN A 227 9.57 13.64 7.32
N PRO A 228 10.70 14.23 7.72
CA PRO A 228 12.04 13.70 7.38
C PRO A 228 12.31 12.32 7.96
N ILE A 229 11.70 12.03 9.12
CA ILE A 229 11.67 10.70 9.73
C ILE A 229 10.84 9.81 8.79
N GLY A 230 11.54 8.99 8.00
CA GLY A 230 10.95 8.19 6.93
C GLY A 230 10.04 7.04 7.43
N LEU A 231 9.44 6.31 6.50
CA LEU A 231 8.48 5.22 6.78
C LEU A 231 9.10 3.89 7.19
N ASP A 232 10.40 3.89 7.47
CA ASP A 232 11.14 2.67 7.73
C ASP A 232 11.12 1.65 6.56
N LEU A 233 11.31 2.15 5.33
CA LEU A 233 11.10 1.38 4.11
C LEU A 233 11.93 0.10 4.02
N ALA A 234 13.11 0.02 4.65
CA ALA A 234 13.88 -1.23 4.68
C ALA A 234 13.12 -2.39 5.35
N THR A 235 12.21 -2.11 6.29
CA THR A 235 11.35 -3.14 6.91
C THR A 235 10.14 -3.49 6.04
N ILE A 236 9.52 -2.51 5.38
CA ILE A 236 8.28 -2.69 4.61
C ILE A 236 8.57 -3.22 3.19
N TYR A 237 9.64 -2.77 2.56
CA TYR A 237 9.98 -3.06 1.16
C TYR A 237 10.02 -4.54 0.79
N PRO A 238 10.48 -5.48 1.64
CA PRO A 238 10.41 -6.90 1.33
C PRO A 238 9.00 -7.39 0.97
N LEU A 239 7.93 -6.80 1.49
CA LEU A 239 6.55 -7.09 1.09
C LEU A 239 6.31 -6.82 -0.39
N VAL A 240 6.70 -5.62 -0.83
CA VAL A 240 6.54 -5.15 -2.21
C VAL A 240 7.41 -5.99 -3.14
N LYS A 241 8.69 -6.14 -2.80
CA LYS A 241 9.67 -6.86 -3.61
C LYS A 241 9.29 -8.33 -3.80
N ASN A 242 8.96 -9.04 -2.72
CA ASN A 242 8.72 -10.47 -2.79
C ASN A 242 7.33 -10.82 -3.35
N SER A 243 6.39 -9.87 -3.34
CA SER A 243 5.08 -10.03 -4.00
C SER A 243 5.07 -9.62 -5.48
N GLY A 244 6.20 -9.17 -6.02
CA GLY A 244 6.33 -8.77 -7.43
C GLY A 244 5.76 -7.39 -7.76
N GLY A 245 5.52 -6.55 -6.74
CA GLY A 245 5.04 -5.18 -6.93
C GLY A 245 6.15 -4.14 -7.04
N SER A 246 5.75 -2.87 -7.04
CA SER A 246 6.61 -1.70 -7.25
C SER A 246 6.56 -0.72 -6.07
N LEU A 247 7.70 -0.11 -5.77
CA LEU A 247 7.83 0.95 -4.75
C LEU A 247 7.97 2.31 -5.44
N TYR A 248 7.07 3.23 -5.10
CA TYR A 248 7.11 4.64 -5.50
C TYR A 248 7.35 5.48 -4.26
N TYR A 249 8.54 6.11 -4.17
CA TYR A 249 8.94 6.89 -3.01
C TYR A 249 8.96 8.39 -3.30
N TYR A 250 8.32 9.16 -2.42
CA TYR A 250 8.20 10.61 -2.46
C TYR A 250 8.68 11.19 -1.12
N PRO A 251 9.99 11.47 -0.97
CA PRO A 251 10.54 11.97 0.29
C PRO A 251 9.96 13.35 0.61
N GLN A 252 9.62 13.59 1.87
CA GLN A 252 9.06 14.87 2.35
C GLN A 252 7.95 15.37 1.43
N PHE A 253 6.91 14.56 1.29
CA PHE A 253 5.89 14.73 0.27
C PHE A 253 5.29 16.15 0.30
N ASN A 254 5.47 16.85 -0.82
CA ASN A 254 4.88 18.14 -1.10
C ASN A 254 4.03 18.04 -2.38
N ILE A 255 2.75 18.38 -2.26
CA ILE A 255 1.77 18.36 -3.35
C ILE A 255 2.21 19.18 -4.57
N GLN A 256 2.84 20.34 -4.37
CA GLN A 256 3.27 21.21 -5.46
C GLN A 256 4.38 20.57 -6.31
N GLN A 257 5.21 19.73 -5.69
CA GLN A 257 6.35 19.09 -6.35
C GLN A 257 5.99 17.72 -6.94
N TYR A 258 5.20 16.93 -6.22
CA TYR A 258 5.00 15.51 -6.56
C TYR A 258 3.64 15.17 -7.16
N SER A 259 2.71 16.12 -7.27
CA SER A 259 1.37 15.84 -7.79
C SER A 259 1.37 15.21 -9.19
N ASP A 260 2.13 15.76 -10.14
CA ASP A 260 2.16 15.24 -11.51
C ASP A 260 2.90 13.91 -11.59
N LYS A 261 4.03 13.77 -10.89
CA LYS A 261 4.76 12.50 -10.79
C LYS A 261 3.87 11.38 -10.22
N LEU A 262 3.10 11.67 -9.18
CA LEU A 262 2.19 10.68 -8.58
C LEU A 262 1.07 10.30 -9.55
N ARG A 263 0.49 11.27 -10.27
CA ARG A 263 -0.53 11.01 -11.30
C ARG A 263 -0.02 10.10 -12.40
N GLU A 264 1.16 10.39 -12.94
CA GLU A 264 1.77 9.58 -14.00
C GLU A 264 2.13 8.17 -13.53
N GLN A 265 2.66 8.04 -12.32
CA GLN A 265 3.00 6.73 -11.77
C GLN A 265 1.75 5.90 -11.47
N LEU A 266 0.68 6.50 -10.95
CA LEU A 266 -0.59 5.81 -10.76
C LEU A 266 -1.26 5.44 -12.09
N LEU A 267 -1.19 6.31 -13.11
CA LEU A 267 -1.58 6.00 -14.47
C LEU A 267 -0.84 4.76 -14.97
N PHE A 268 0.49 4.77 -14.88
CA PHE A 268 1.32 3.64 -15.30
C PHE A 268 0.95 2.36 -14.55
N THR A 269 0.79 2.40 -13.22
CA THR A 269 0.42 1.24 -12.41
C THR A 269 -0.90 0.59 -12.85
N LEU A 270 -1.87 1.40 -13.29
CA LEU A 270 -3.21 0.94 -13.68
C LEU A 270 -3.32 0.54 -15.15
N THR A 271 -2.52 1.13 -16.05
CA THR A 271 -2.62 0.89 -17.49
C THR A 271 -1.54 -0.02 -18.06
N THR A 272 -0.48 -0.30 -17.30
CA THR A 272 0.57 -1.22 -17.73
C THR A 272 0.03 -2.64 -17.87
N GLU A 273 0.33 -3.27 -18.99
CA GLU A 273 0.03 -4.68 -19.23
C GLU A 273 0.61 -5.55 -18.11
N THR A 274 -0.28 -6.18 -17.34
CA THR A 274 0.08 -6.98 -16.19
C THR A 274 -0.40 -8.41 -16.41
N ALA A 275 0.52 -9.38 -16.31
CA ALA A 275 0.20 -10.79 -16.28
C ALA A 275 0.05 -11.27 -14.83
N TRP A 276 -1.13 -11.81 -14.51
CA TRP A 276 -1.46 -12.35 -13.19
C TRP A 276 -1.12 -13.85 -13.12
N GLU A 277 -0.88 -14.36 -11.91
CA GLU A 277 -0.59 -15.79 -11.64
C GLU A 277 0.61 -16.32 -12.45
N SER A 278 1.60 -15.45 -12.72
CA SER A 278 2.72 -15.80 -13.60
C SER A 278 3.82 -16.60 -12.90
N VAL A 279 4.39 -17.57 -13.61
CA VAL A 279 5.54 -18.37 -13.16
C VAL A 279 6.60 -18.40 -14.25
N MET A 280 7.80 -17.94 -13.94
CA MET A 280 8.94 -17.97 -14.85
C MET A 280 9.83 -19.18 -14.57
N ARG A 281 10.16 -19.97 -15.60
CA ARG A 281 11.10 -21.10 -15.51
C ARG A 281 12.12 -21.05 -16.63
N ILE A 282 13.39 -20.83 -16.27
CA ILE A 282 14.52 -20.84 -17.21
C ILE A 282 15.05 -22.28 -17.30
N ARG A 283 15.18 -22.80 -18.54
CA ARG A 283 15.80 -24.11 -18.83
C ARG A 283 17.04 -23.88 -19.69
N ILE A 284 18.12 -24.57 -19.38
CA ILE A 284 19.40 -24.50 -20.10
C ILE A 284 19.75 -25.86 -20.69
N SER A 285 20.40 -25.85 -21.86
CA SER A 285 20.84 -27.03 -22.62
C SER A 285 22.17 -27.59 -22.11
#